data_AF-A0A382T1D6-F1
#
_entry.id   AF-A0A382T1D6-F1
#
_cell.length_a   1.000
_cell.length_b   1.000
_cell.length_c   1.000
_cell.angle_alpha   90.00
_cell.angle_beta   90.00
_cell.angle_gamma   90.00
#
_symmetry.space_group_name_H-M   'P 1'
#
loop_
_entity.id
_entity.type
_entity.pdbx_description
1 polymer ?
#
loop_
_entity_poly.entity_id
_entity_poly.type
_entity_poly.pdbx_seq_one_letter_code
_entity_poly.pdbx_strand_id
1 'polypeptide(L)'
;MNRYNTVFSMLVLVVGQVAVADAHEQCEPSRWGADDEIGSANLITPASVAEASKLVTTGRTYSLGITIDSTTPAFPPRSLSLQVVQ
;
A
#
# COMPACT_ATOMS: atom_id res chain seq x y z
N MET A 1 -58.90 -11.77 -1.33
CA MET A 1 -57.88 -11.15 -2.21
C MET A 1 -56.61 -10.65 -1.51
N ASN A 2 -56.47 -10.65 -0.18
CA ASN A 2 -55.30 -10.01 0.49
C ASN A 2 -54.09 -10.91 0.74
N ARG A 3 -54.24 -12.25 0.86
CA ARG A 3 -53.12 -13.14 1.18
C ARG A 3 -52.11 -13.31 0.03
N TYR A 4 -52.58 -13.26 -1.22
CA TYR A 4 -51.72 -13.30 -2.40
C TYR A 4 -50.86 -12.03 -2.54
N ASN A 5 -51.41 -10.87 -2.20
CA ASN A 5 -50.69 -9.59 -2.27
C ASN A 5 -49.61 -9.48 -1.18
N THR A 6 -49.85 -10.05 0.01
CA THR A 6 -48.85 -10.12 1.08
C THR A 6 -47.70 -11.07 0.75
N VAL A 7 -47.98 -12.24 0.17
CA VAL A 7 -46.94 -13.19 -0.28
C VAL A 7 -46.15 -12.63 -1.47
N PHE A 8 -46.81 -11.96 -2.40
CA PHE A 8 -46.15 -11.30 -3.53
C PHE A 8 -45.26 -10.13 -3.08
N SER A 9 -45.72 -9.32 -2.12
CA SER A 9 -44.94 -8.23 -1.51
C SER A 9 -43.73 -8.75 -0.71
N MET A 10 -43.88 -9.88 0.00
CA MET A 10 -42.77 -10.52 0.72
C MET A 10 -41.74 -11.17 -0.23
N LEU A 11 -42.19 -11.70 -1.38
CA LEU A 11 -41.31 -12.23 -2.42
C LEU A 11 -40.48 -11.12 -3.10
N VAL A 12 -41.10 -9.96 -3.37
CA VAL A 12 -40.41 -8.79 -3.97
C VAL A 12 -39.38 -8.18 -2.99
N LEU A 13 -39.66 -8.20 -1.68
CA LEU A 13 -38.72 -7.71 -0.67
C LEU A 13 -37.46 -8.58 -0.52
N VAL A 14 -37.58 -9.90 -0.73
CA VAL A 14 -36.46 -10.86 -0.62
C VAL A 14 -35.60 -10.89 -1.88
N VAL A 15 -36.18 -10.68 -3.06
CA VAL A 15 -35.44 -10.67 -4.34
C VAL A 15 -34.64 -9.37 -4.55
N GLY A 16 -35.03 -8.27 -3.89
CA GLY A 16 -34.36 -6.97 -4.04
C GLY A 16 -33.00 -6.81 -3.33
N GLN A 17 -32.51 -7.81 -2.60
CA GLN A 17 -31.30 -7.68 -1.75
C GLN A 17 -30.04 -8.40 -2.28
N VAL A 18 -30.04 -8.98 -3.47
CA VAL A 18 -28.86 -9.70 -3.97
C VAL A 18 -28.01 -8.81 -4.87
N ALA A 19 -26.76 -8.60 -4.42
CA ALA A 19 -25.62 -7.98 -5.10
C ALA A 19 -25.43 -6.47 -4.94
N VAL A 20 -25.10 -6.04 -3.71
CA VAL A 20 -24.11 -4.96 -3.56
C VAL A 20 -22.74 -5.64 -3.74
N ALA A 21 -22.20 -5.62 -4.94
CA ALA A 21 -20.82 -6.04 -5.17
C ALA A 21 -19.91 -4.96 -4.57
N ASP A 22 -19.17 -5.34 -3.55
CA ASP A 22 -18.10 -4.54 -2.97
C ASP A 22 -17.07 -4.23 -4.07
N ALA A 23 -17.09 -3.01 -4.60
CA ALA A 23 -16.10 -2.51 -5.55
C ALA A 23 -14.79 -2.15 -4.82
N HIS A 24 -14.36 -3.01 -3.91
CA HIS A 24 -12.98 -3.00 -3.44
C HIS A 24 -12.16 -3.53 -4.62
N GLU A 25 -11.38 -2.64 -5.23
CA GLU A 25 -10.44 -2.96 -6.32
C GLU A 25 -9.84 -4.34 -6.10
N GLN A 26 -10.08 -5.26 -7.04
CA GLN A 26 -9.41 -6.55 -7.05
C GLN A 26 -7.91 -6.26 -7.14
N CYS A 27 -7.19 -6.43 -6.03
CA CYS A 27 -5.75 -6.32 -6.02
C CYS A 27 -5.20 -7.44 -6.90
N GLU A 28 -4.90 -7.09 -8.15
CA GLU A 28 -4.24 -8.02 -9.05
C GLU A 28 -2.88 -8.41 -8.46
N PRO A 29 -2.50 -9.69 -8.55
CA PRO A 29 -1.18 -10.12 -8.13
C PRO A 29 -0.11 -9.23 -8.75
N SER A 30 0.85 -8.84 -7.92
CA SER A 30 2.06 -8.15 -8.33
C SER A 30 2.65 -8.85 -9.57
N ARG A 31 3.15 -8.07 -10.55
CA ARG A 31 3.82 -8.61 -11.76
C ARG A 31 5.00 -9.56 -11.45
N TRP A 32 5.45 -9.57 -10.20
CA TRP A 32 6.56 -10.35 -9.66
C TRP A 32 6.12 -11.68 -9.02
N GLY A 33 4.81 -11.92 -8.90
CA GLY A 33 4.23 -13.11 -8.28
C GLY A 33 3.40 -12.79 -7.04
N ALA A 34 2.49 -13.70 -6.69
CA ALA A 34 1.63 -13.54 -5.51
C ALA A 34 2.39 -13.63 -4.18
N ASP A 35 3.48 -14.40 -4.16
CA ASP A 35 4.31 -14.65 -2.96
C ASP A 35 5.56 -13.74 -2.90
N ASP A 36 5.71 -12.79 -3.84
CA ASP A 36 6.86 -11.89 -3.88
C ASP A 36 6.74 -10.77 -2.84
N GLU A 37 7.70 -10.68 -1.93
CA GLU A 37 7.79 -9.64 -0.90
C GLU A 37 8.78 -8.52 -1.25
N ILE A 38 9.54 -8.66 -2.35
CA ILE A 38 10.58 -7.70 -2.78
C ILE A 38 9.98 -6.55 -3.63
N GLY A 39 9.00 -6.86 -4.47
CA GLY A 39 8.31 -5.90 -5.34
C GLY A 39 9.23 -5.27 -6.38
N SER A 40 9.05 -3.96 -6.62
CA SER A 40 9.83 -3.23 -7.63
C SER A 40 11.34 -3.22 -7.38
N ALA A 41 11.81 -3.56 -6.18
CA ALA A 41 13.25 -3.70 -5.92
C ALA A 41 13.89 -4.83 -6.76
N ASN A 42 13.10 -5.80 -7.26
CA ASN A 42 13.55 -6.80 -8.24
C ASN A 42 14.07 -6.19 -9.56
N LEU A 43 13.77 -4.91 -9.85
CA LEU A 43 14.36 -4.19 -10.99
C LEU A 43 15.85 -3.85 -10.79
N ILE A 44 16.33 -3.87 -9.53
CA ILE A 44 17.72 -3.60 -9.19
C ILE A 44 18.51 -4.88 -9.38
N THR A 45 19.18 -5.00 -10.53
CA THR A 45 19.99 -6.16 -10.92
C THR A 45 21.49 -5.90 -10.73
N PRO A 46 22.34 -6.95 -10.71
CA PRO A 46 23.80 -6.77 -10.70
C PRO A 46 24.30 -5.91 -11.87
N ALA A 47 23.68 -6.04 -13.04
CA ALA A 47 24.01 -5.23 -14.21
C ALA A 47 23.67 -3.74 -14.00
N SER A 48 22.47 -3.42 -13.48
CA SER A 48 22.11 -2.03 -13.21
C SER A 48 22.98 -1.40 -12.12
N VAL A 49 23.41 -2.19 -11.12
CA VAL A 49 24.35 -1.72 -10.09
C VAL A 49 25.73 -1.43 -10.70
N ALA A 50 26.22 -2.29 -11.58
CA ALA A 50 27.48 -2.05 -12.29
C ALA A 50 27.41 -0.81 -13.18
N GLU A 51 26.31 -0.60 -13.92
CA GLU A 51 26.11 0.64 -14.69
C GLU A 51 26.04 1.88 -13.80
N ALA A 52 25.32 1.82 -12.68
CA ALA A 52 25.23 2.94 -11.73
C ALA A 52 26.61 3.31 -11.14
N SER A 53 27.49 2.32 -10.89
CA SER A 53 28.83 2.57 -10.36
C SER A 53 29.70 3.44 -11.29
N LYS A 54 29.48 3.37 -12.61
CA LYS A 54 30.20 4.19 -13.59
C LYS A 54 29.87 5.68 -13.49
N LEU A 55 28.77 6.04 -12.83
CA LEU A 55 28.40 7.44 -12.58
C LEU A 55 29.29 8.12 -11.53
N VAL A 56 30.03 7.35 -10.73
CA VAL A 56 30.96 7.86 -9.72
C VAL A 56 32.26 8.32 -10.40
N THR A 57 32.29 9.58 -10.83
CA THR A 57 33.44 10.16 -11.57
C THR A 57 34.30 11.13 -10.75
N THR A 58 33.71 11.77 -9.74
CA THR A 58 34.38 12.84 -8.95
C THR A 58 34.70 12.44 -7.52
N GLY A 59 34.16 11.31 -7.04
CA GLY A 59 34.30 10.87 -5.65
C GLY A 59 33.59 11.76 -4.62
N ARG A 60 32.75 12.71 -5.05
CA ARG A 60 31.98 13.57 -4.12
C ARG A 60 30.79 12.82 -3.53
N THR A 61 30.54 13.04 -2.24
CA THR A 61 29.41 12.46 -1.50
C THR A 61 28.55 13.56 -0.89
N TYR A 62 27.23 13.41 -0.96
CA TYR A 62 26.26 14.35 -0.39
C TYR A 62 25.29 13.58 0.51
N SER A 63 25.07 14.08 1.73
CA SER A 63 24.04 13.53 2.62
C SER A 63 22.68 14.03 2.19
N LEU A 64 21.74 13.10 1.92
CA LEU A 64 20.34 13.41 1.58
C LEU A 64 19.38 13.20 2.76
N GLY A 65 19.90 12.83 3.93
CA GLY A 65 19.12 12.68 5.16
C GLY A 65 18.88 14.01 5.87
N ILE A 66 17.83 14.05 6.69
CA ILE A 66 17.60 15.15 7.65
C ILE A 66 18.24 14.82 8.99
N THR A 67 18.59 15.86 9.76
CA THR A 67 18.99 15.68 11.16
C THR A 67 17.80 15.17 11.97
N ILE A 68 18.02 14.14 12.78
CA ILE A 68 16.98 13.50 13.59
C ILE A 68 17.09 13.98 15.04
N ASP A 69 16.08 14.72 15.48
CA ASP A 69 15.92 15.22 16.85
C ASP A 69 14.44 15.37 17.24
N SER A 70 14.16 15.90 18.43
CA SER A 70 12.79 16.08 18.94
C SER A 70 11.89 16.97 18.08
N THR A 71 12.46 17.74 17.14
CA THR A 71 11.74 18.60 16.19
C THR A 71 11.58 17.97 14.80
N THR A 72 12.00 16.72 14.62
CA THR A 72 11.86 15.97 13.35
C THR A 72 10.41 16.01 12.86
N PRO A 73 10.15 16.48 11.63
CA PRO A 73 8.80 16.56 11.10
C PRO A 73 8.22 15.15 10.92
N ALA A 74 7.00 14.96 11.43
CA ALA A 74 6.26 13.71 11.28
C ALA A 74 4.79 14.02 10.97
N PHE A 75 4.17 13.17 10.15
CA PHE A 75 2.75 13.31 9.86
C PHE A 75 1.94 12.99 11.14
N PRO A 76 1.09 13.91 11.64
CA PRO A 76 0.31 13.68 12.85
C PRO A 76 -0.53 12.40 12.76
N PRO A 77 -0.69 11.64 13.86
CA PRO A 77 -0.23 11.91 15.23
C PRO A 77 1.18 11.36 15.54
N ARG A 78 1.97 10.98 14.52
CA ARG A 78 3.31 10.43 14.76
C ARG A 78 4.23 11.51 15.35
N SER A 79 5.12 11.08 16.24
CA SER A 79 6.18 11.91 16.83
C SER A 79 7.45 11.08 17.03
N LEU A 80 8.59 11.74 17.25
CA LEU A 80 9.84 11.10 17.62
C LEU A 80 10.08 11.23 19.13
N SER A 81 10.25 10.11 19.83
CA SER A 81 10.70 10.07 21.23
C SER A 81 12.08 9.42 21.29
N LEU A 82 13.09 10.19 21.69
CA LEU A 82 14.45 9.69 21.87
C LEU A 82 14.69 9.40 23.35
N GLN A 83 14.90 8.13 23.69
CA GLN A 83 15.27 7.71 25.04
C GLN A 83 16.76 7.37 25.07
N VAL A 84 17.51 8.08 25.94
CA VAL A 84 18.91 7.74 26.23
C VAL A 84 18.91 6.91 27.50
N VAL A 85 19.30 5.64 27.39
CA VAL A 85 19.48 4.72 28.54
C VAL A 85 20.93 4.77 28.99
N GLN A 86 21.12 4.88 30.31
CA GLN A 86 22.43 4.89 31.00
C GLN A 86 22.68 3.55 31.69
#